data_AF-A0A968GH31-F1
#
_entry.id   AF-A0A968GH31-F1
#
_cell.length_a   1.000
_cell.length_b   1.000
_cell.length_c   1.000
_cell.angle_alpha   90.00
_cell.angle_beta   90.00
_cell.angle_gamma   90.00
#
_symmetry.space_group_name_H-M   'P 1'
#
loop_
_entity.id
_entity.type
_entity.pdbx_description
1 polymer ?
#
loop_
_entity_poly.entity_id
_entity_poly.type
_entity_poly.pdbx_seq_one_letter_code
_entity_poly.pdbx_strand_id
1 'polypeptide(L)'
;MSDVSRMSERSKLVTLLLAIFGGLFGFHRLFTGHRSSGMLQLITTLSAIVGIFTVFMLNYSLFDKQSTQLVSVEYFLTVLGIMVAGAIPIALILGWLILDLFRIMFNRFDDVDGHRVGRWFVRTGF
;
A
#
# COMPACT_ATOMS: atom_id res chain seq x y z
N MET A 1 -7.70 18.59 -35.26
CA MET A 1 -6.75 18.77 -34.14
C MET A 1 -7.54 18.72 -32.83
N SER A 2 -8.10 17.55 -32.49
CA SER A 2 -9.14 17.42 -31.44
C SER A 2 -9.16 16.10 -30.66
N ASP A 3 -8.27 15.13 -30.93
CA ASP A 3 -8.32 13.81 -30.25
C ASP A 3 -7.42 13.66 -29.01
N VAL A 4 -6.58 14.64 -28.70
CA VAL A 4 -5.67 14.60 -27.53
C VAL A 4 -6.41 14.93 -26.21
N SER A 5 -7.65 15.42 -26.27
CA SER A 5 -8.40 15.90 -25.10
C SER A 5 -9.31 14.86 -24.44
N ARG A 6 -9.64 13.75 -25.13
CA ARG A 6 -10.42 12.63 -24.59
C ARG A 6 -9.52 11.50 -24.11
N MET A 7 -8.50 11.84 -23.33
CA MET A 7 -7.87 10.84 -22.50
C MET A 7 -8.91 10.38 -21.48
N SER A 8 -9.53 9.25 -21.81
CA SER A 8 -10.85 8.82 -21.34
C SER A 8 -10.90 8.86 -19.81
N GLU A 9 -11.94 9.49 -19.25
CA GLU A 9 -12.23 9.42 -17.81
C GLU A 9 -12.19 7.97 -17.30
N ARG A 10 -12.48 7.00 -18.18
CA ARG A 10 -12.33 5.56 -17.91
C ARG A 10 -10.89 5.15 -17.62
N SER A 11 -9.89 5.68 -18.31
CA SER A 11 -8.47 5.41 -18.04
C SER A 11 -8.07 5.94 -16.66
N LYS A 12 -8.49 7.16 -16.31
CA LYS A 12 -8.26 7.72 -14.96
C LYS A 12 -8.94 6.91 -13.88
N LEU A 13 -10.19 6.49 -14.12
CA LEU A 13 -10.95 5.65 -13.21
C LEU A 13 -10.33 4.27 -13.06
N VAL A 14 -9.84 3.66 -14.15
CA VAL A 14 -9.11 2.38 -14.09
C VAL A 14 -7.81 2.53 -13.32
N THR A 15 -7.03 3.60 -13.54
CA THR A 15 -5.82 3.88 -12.74
C THR A 15 -6.16 4.14 -11.27
N LEU A 16 -7.27 4.82 -10.98
CA LEU A 16 -7.77 5.04 -9.63
C LEU A 16 -8.15 3.71 -8.95
N LEU A 17 -8.92 2.86 -9.64
CA LEU A 17 -9.26 1.52 -9.16
C LEU A 17 -8.00 0.67 -8.99
N LEU A 18 -7.04 0.73 -9.91
CA LEU A 18 -5.77 0.02 -9.78
C LEU A 18 -4.91 0.59 -8.64
N ALA A 19 -5.01 1.87 -8.31
CA ALA A 19 -4.36 2.46 -7.15
C ALA A 19 -5.07 2.07 -5.84
N ILE A 20 -6.40 1.93 -5.82
CA ILE A 20 -7.13 1.49 -4.63
C ILE A 20 -6.92 -0.01 -4.37
N PHE A 21 -7.06 -0.84 -5.41
CA PHE A 21 -6.98 -2.31 -5.29
C PHE A 21 -5.54 -2.85 -5.42
N GLY A 22 -4.71 -2.26 -6.29
CA GLY A 22 -3.32 -2.66 -6.52
C GLY A 22 -2.28 -1.74 -5.85
N GLY A 23 -2.67 -0.57 -5.38
CA GLY A 23 -1.77 0.37 -4.68
C GLY A 23 -1.48 -0.02 -3.24
N LEU A 24 -2.31 -0.85 -2.59
CA LEU A 24 -1.96 -1.45 -1.29
C LEU A 24 -0.62 -2.22 -1.34
N PHE A 25 -0.29 -2.77 -2.51
CA PHE A 25 0.98 -3.46 -2.76
C PHE A 25 2.04 -2.58 -3.43
N GLY A 26 1.73 -1.32 -3.77
CA GLY A 26 2.67 -0.42 -4.44
C GLY A 26 2.87 -0.66 -5.95
N PHE A 27 2.13 -1.58 -6.57
CA PHE A 27 2.27 -1.88 -8.00
C PHE A 27 1.98 -0.68 -8.89
N HIS A 28 0.97 0.12 -8.55
CA HIS A 28 0.64 1.37 -9.25
C HIS A 28 1.86 2.33 -9.39
N ARG A 29 2.71 2.42 -8.37
CA ARG A 29 3.91 3.28 -8.39
C ARG A 29 5.05 2.71 -9.23
N LEU A 30 5.12 1.39 -9.39
CA LEU A 30 6.07 0.75 -10.30
C LEU A 30 5.68 1.00 -11.76
N PHE A 31 4.39 0.97 -12.07
CA PHE A 31 3.87 1.25 -13.42
C PHE A 31 3.96 2.73 -13.82
N THR A 32 3.92 3.64 -12.87
CA THR A 32 4.07 5.10 -13.08
C THR A 32 5.52 5.58 -12.94
N GLY A 33 6.50 4.69 -13.15
CA GLY A 33 7.93 5.04 -13.19
C GLY A 33 8.61 5.32 -11.84
N HIS A 34 7.86 5.42 -10.74
CA HIS A 34 8.36 5.74 -9.40
C HIS A 34 8.93 4.51 -8.67
N ARG A 35 9.94 3.86 -9.28
CA ARG A 35 10.49 2.56 -8.87
C ARG A 35 10.94 2.50 -7.40
N SER A 36 11.63 3.52 -6.90
CA SER A 36 12.13 3.56 -5.52
C SER A 36 11.00 3.57 -4.49
N SER A 37 10.00 4.43 -4.70
CA SER A 37 8.87 4.56 -3.79
C SER A 37 7.90 3.37 -3.87
N GLY A 38 7.75 2.75 -5.04
CA GLY A 38 7.00 1.50 -5.19
C GLY A 38 7.68 0.33 -4.48
N MET A 39 9.02 0.25 -4.51
CA MET A 39 9.77 -0.79 -3.82
C MET A 39 9.73 -0.63 -2.29
N LEU A 40 9.79 0.60 -1.78
CA LEU A 40 9.57 0.87 -0.35
C LEU A 40 8.16 0.47 0.09
N GLN A 41 7.15 0.73 -0.74
CA GLN A 41 5.77 0.34 -0.44
C GLN A 41 5.62 -1.18 -0.45
N LEU A 42 6.23 -1.90 -1.39
CA LEU A 42 6.28 -3.38 -1.39
C LEU A 42 6.91 -3.95 -0.11
N ILE A 43 8.06 -3.43 0.31
CA ILE A 43 8.73 -3.87 1.54
C ILE A 43 7.83 -3.60 2.75
N THR A 44 7.20 -2.42 2.80
CA THR A 44 6.28 -2.06 3.88
C THR A 44 5.08 -3.01 3.91
N THR A 45 4.47 -3.31 2.78
CA THR A 45 3.33 -4.23 2.69
C THR A 45 3.70 -5.66 3.05
N LEU A 46 4.85 -6.17 2.59
CA LEU A 46 5.35 -7.49 2.99
C LEU A 46 5.61 -7.55 4.49
N SER A 47 6.24 -6.52 5.07
CA SER A 47 6.48 -6.45 6.51
C SER A 47 5.18 -6.42 7.33
N ALA A 48 4.15 -5.73 6.83
CA ALA A 48 2.82 -5.70 7.47
C ALA A 48 2.14 -7.07 7.43
N ILE A 49 2.22 -7.79 6.30
CA ILE A 49 1.64 -9.14 6.17
C ILE A 49 2.29 -10.09 7.17
N VAL A 50 3.63 -10.07 7.26
CA VAL A 50 4.37 -10.88 8.24
C VAL A 50 3.98 -10.48 9.68
N GLY A 51 3.92 -9.18 9.98
CA GLY A 51 3.52 -8.68 11.29
C GLY A 51 2.11 -9.11 11.70
N ILE A 52 1.12 -8.96 10.81
CA ILE A 52 -0.26 -9.40 11.04
C ILE A 52 -0.31 -10.91 11.30
N PHE A 53 0.40 -11.70 10.49
CA PHE A 53 0.44 -13.16 10.67
C PHE A 53 1.06 -13.55 12.02
N THR A 54 2.18 -12.93 12.40
CA THR A 54 2.82 -13.16 13.71
C THR A 54 1.88 -12.79 14.87
N VAL A 55 1.22 -11.64 14.79
CA VAL A 55 0.26 -11.19 15.81
C VAL A 55 -0.94 -12.12 15.92
N PHE A 56 -1.47 -12.61 14.79
CA PHE A 56 -2.55 -13.59 14.77
C PHE A 56 -2.15 -14.90 15.45
N MET A 57 -0.99 -15.46 15.08
CA MET A 57 -0.48 -16.71 15.65
C MET A 57 -0.21 -16.59 17.16
N LEU A 58 0.33 -15.45 17.61
CA LEU A 58 0.56 -15.21 19.04
C LEU A 58 -0.73 -15.00 19.82
N ASN A 59 -1.72 -14.31 19.27
CA ASN A 59 -3.06 -14.20 19.85
C ASN A 59 -3.70 -15.58 20.02
N TYR A 60 -3.61 -16.42 18.99
CA TYR A 60 -4.12 -17.78 19.05
C TYR A 60 -3.45 -18.58 20.17
N SER A 61 -2.11 -18.50 20.27
CA SER A 61 -1.36 -19.16 21.33
C SER A 61 -1.65 -18.61 22.73
N LEU A 62 -1.88 -17.30 22.88
CA LEU A 62 -2.31 -16.71 24.13
C LEU A 62 -3.67 -17.22 24.56
N PHE A 63 -4.64 -17.26 23.64
CA PHE A 63 -6.00 -17.69 23.93
C PHE A 63 -6.02 -19.13 24.45
N ASP A 64 -5.23 -20.01 23.83
CA ASP A 64 -5.05 -21.40 24.28
C ASP A 64 -4.40 -21.49 25.68
N LYS A 65 -3.34 -20.71 25.94
CA LYS A 65 -2.66 -20.68 27.25
C LYS A 65 -3.48 -20.01 28.36
N GLN A 66 -4.29 -19.02 28.03
CA GLN A 66 -5.22 -18.39 28.97
C GLN A 66 -6.33 -19.37 29.36
N SER A 67 -6.80 -20.19 28.43
CA SER A 67 -7.74 -21.29 28.71
C SER A 67 -7.20 -22.34 29.68
N THR A 68 -5.88 -22.40 29.87
CA THR A 68 -5.19 -23.34 30.78
C THR A 68 -4.61 -22.67 32.04
N GLN A 69 -4.92 -21.39 32.29
CA GLN A 69 -4.48 -20.59 33.46
C GLN A 69 -2.95 -20.45 33.68
N LEU A 70 -2.13 -20.60 32.64
CA LEU A 70 -0.65 -20.55 32.74
C LEU A 70 -0.02 -19.31 32.08
N VAL A 71 -0.63 -18.13 32.20
CA VAL A 71 -0.11 -16.91 31.57
C VAL A 71 0.70 -16.09 32.58
N SER A 72 2.02 -16.06 32.40
CA SER A 72 2.89 -15.14 33.14
C SER A 72 2.70 -13.70 32.64
N VAL A 73 2.89 -12.72 33.53
CA VAL A 73 2.82 -11.28 33.17
C VAL A 73 3.83 -10.92 32.08
N GLU A 74 5.02 -11.51 32.13
CA GLU A 74 6.07 -11.32 31.13
C GLU A 74 5.63 -11.77 29.73
N TYR A 75 4.96 -12.93 29.62
CA TYR A 75 4.45 -13.43 28.35
C TYR A 75 3.34 -12.53 27.80
N PHE A 76 2.43 -12.06 28.65
CA PHE A 76 1.37 -11.12 28.27
C PHE A 76 1.95 -9.79 27.72
N LEU A 77 2.92 -9.20 28.43
CA LEU A 77 3.57 -7.95 28.00
C LEU A 77 4.34 -8.12 26.68
N THR A 78 4.98 -9.27 26.48
CA THR A 78 5.69 -9.58 25.23
C THR A 78 4.71 -9.60 24.05
N VAL A 79 3.57 -10.25 24.20
CA VAL A 79 2.58 -10.32 23.11
C VAL A 79 1.94 -8.95 22.86
N LEU A 80 1.64 -8.18 23.91
CA LEU A 80 1.18 -6.79 23.77
C LEU A 80 2.21 -5.95 22.97
N GLY A 81 3.50 -6.06 23.30
CA GLY A 81 4.57 -5.35 22.59
C GLY A 81 4.64 -5.71 21.11
N ILE A 82 4.46 -6.99 20.77
CA ILE A 82 4.45 -7.46 19.38
C ILE A 82 3.19 -6.98 18.64
N MET A 83 2.02 -6.92 19.30
CA MET A 83 0.82 -6.32 18.71
C MET A 83 1.04 -4.85 18.34
N VAL A 84 1.63 -4.07 19.24
CA VAL A 84 1.93 -2.66 19.00
C VAL A 84 2.96 -2.52 17.86
N ALA A 85 4.02 -3.34 17.85
CA ALA A 85 5.00 -3.34 16.78
C ALA A 85 4.38 -3.69 15.41
N GLY A 86 3.44 -4.64 15.37
CA GLY A 86 2.70 -5.02 14.17
C GLY A 86 1.76 -3.93 13.64
N ALA A 87 1.31 -3.00 14.49
CA ALA A 87 0.48 -1.87 14.08
C ALA A 87 1.25 -0.77 13.32
N ILE A 88 2.56 -0.65 13.56
CA ILE A 88 3.44 0.34 12.92
C ILE A 88 3.42 0.23 11.38
N PRO A 89 3.69 -0.93 10.76
CA PRO A 89 3.69 -1.04 9.31
C PRO A 89 2.28 -0.83 8.70
N ILE A 90 1.21 -1.16 9.44
CA ILE A 90 -0.17 -0.86 9.01
C ILE A 90 -0.39 0.65 8.92
N ALA A 91 0.03 1.40 9.96
CA ALA A 91 -0.05 2.86 9.95
C ALA A 91 0.76 3.48 8.80
N LEU A 92 1.92 2.92 8.47
CA LEU A 92 2.73 3.36 7.33
C LEU A 92 2.04 3.11 5.98
N ILE A 93 1.37 1.97 5.80
CA ILE A 93 0.57 1.68 4.58
C ILE A 93 -0.58 2.67 4.44
N LEU A 94 -1.29 2.96 5.54
CA LEU A 94 -2.35 3.97 5.53
C LEU A 94 -1.79 5.37 5.18
N GLY A 95 -0.61 5.72 5.70
CA GLY A 95 0.10 6.93 5.32
C GLY A 95 0.41 6.99 3.82
N TRP A 96 0.89 5.88 3.24
CA TRP A 96 1.10 5.77 1.80
C TRP A 96 -0.19 5.92 0.99
N LEU A 97 -1.28 5.28 1.42
CA LEU A 97 -2.60 5.40 0.79
C LEU A 97 -3.10 6.85 0.81
N ILE A 98 -2.95 7.54 1.94
CA ILE A 98 -3.33 8.96 2.07
C ILE A 98 -2.50 9.82 1.12
N LEU A 99 -1.18 9.62 1.07
CA LEU A 99 -0.30 10.34 0.14
C LEU A 99 -0.70 10.11 -1.33
N ASP A 100 -1.05 8.87 -1.68
CA ASP A 100 -1.55 8.55 -3.01
C ASP A 100 -2.87 9.26 -3.28
N LEU A 101 -3.87 9.17 -2.38
CA LEU A 101 -5.14 9.88 -2.52
C LEU A 101 -4.97 11.39 -2.70
N PHE A 102 -4.07 12.01 -1.93
CA PHE A 102 -3.76 13.43 -2.09
C PHE A 102 -3.17 13.74 -3.48
N ARG A 103 -2.24 12.93 -3.99
CA ARG A 103 -1.66 13.12 -5.34
C ARG A 103 -2.73 13.02 -6.44
N ILE A 104 -3.65 12.06 -6.29
CA ILE A 104 -4.79 11.86 -7.18
C ILE A 104 -5.72 13.09 -7.14
N MET A 105 -6.11 13.52 -5.93
CA MET A 105 -7.02 14.65 -5.73
C MET A 105 -6.49 15.94 -6.33
N PHE A 106 -5.18 16.19 -6.23
CA PHE A 106 -4.54 17.35 -6.85
C PHE A 106 -4.18 17.16 -8.33
N ASN A 107 -4.65 16.08 -8.98
CA ASN A 107 -4.50 15.81 -10.41
C ASN A 107 -3.02 15.85 -10.87
N ARG A 108 -2.09 15.47 -9.98
CA ARG A 108 -0.65 15.34 -10.24
C ARG A 108 -0.27 13.87 -10.40
N PHE A 109 -0.92 13.22 -11.37
CA PHE A 109 -0.43 11.95 -11.92
C PHE A 109 0.65 12.26 -12.94
N ASP A 110 1.80 12.71 -12.44
CA ASP A 110 2.99 12.86 -13.25
C ASP A 110 3.77 11.55 -13.15
N ASP A 111 4.24 11.04 -14.29
CA ASP A 111 5.21 9.95 -14.37
C ASP A 111 6.58 10.42 -13.84
N VAL A 112 7.55 9.51 -13.70
CA VAL A 112 8.92 9.80 -13.26
C VAL A 112 9.60 10.88 -14.11
N ASP A 113 9.19 11.00 -15.38
CA ASP A 113 9.67 11.99 -16.35
C ASP A 113 8.90 13.33 -16.26
N GLY A 114 8.05 13.52 -15.25
CA GLY A 114 7.21 14.72 -15.10
C GLY A 114 6.08 14.80 -16.14
N HIS A 115 5.85 13.73 -16.90
CA HIS A 115 4.79 13.65 -17.89
C HIS A 115 3.48 13.22 -17.25
N ARG A 116 2.45 14.05 -17.35
CA ARG A 116 1.08 13.63 -16.99
C ARG A 116 0.74 12.30 -17.66
N VAL A 117 0.30 11.32 -16.87
CA VAL A 117 -0.13 9.98 -17.32
C VAL A 117 -1.18 10.05 -18.45
N GLY A 118 -1.86 11.21 -18.53
CA GLY A 118 -2.40 11.89 -19.72
C GLY A 118 -1.87 11.52 -21.12
N ARG A 119 -0.58 11.18 -21.27
CA ARG A 119 0.09 11.11 -22.59
C ARG A 119 0.58 9.72 -23.01
N TRP A 120 0.29 8.67 -22.25
CA TRP A 120 0.85 7.32 -22.52
C TRP A 120 0.41 6.66 -23.84
N PHE A 121 -0.61 7.19 -24.53
CA PHE A 121 -1.10 6.62 -25.80
C PHE A 121 -0.70 7.40 -27.07
N VAL A 122 0.20 8.40 -26.99
CA VAL A 122 0.68 9.12 -28.19
C VAL A 122 2.16 8.89 -28.42
N ARG A 123 2.55 7.61 -28.52
CA ARG A 123 3.81 7.23 -29.17
C ARG A 123 3.73 5.88 -29.87
N THR A 124 2.71 5.68 -30.69
CA THR A 124 2.84 4.79 -31.85
C THR A 124 3.29 5.64 -33.02
N GLY A 125 4.60 5.66 -33.24
CA GLY A 125 5.23 6.39 -34.33
C GLY A 125 6.72 6.14 -34.26
N PHE A 126 7.13 4.92 -34.57
CA PHE A 126 7.80 4.55 -35.81
C PHE A 126 7.52 3.07 -36.09
#